data_AF-A0A232LP07-F1
#
_entry.id   AF-A0A232LP07-F1
#
_cell.length_a   1.000
_cell.length_b   1.000
_cell.length_c   1.000
_cell.angle_alpha   90.00
_cell.angle_beta   90.00
_cell.angle_gamma   90.00
#
_symmetry.space_group_name_H-M   'P 1'
#
loop_
_entity.id
_entity.type
_entity.pdbx_description
1 polymer ?
#
loop_
_entity_poly.entity_id
_entity_poly.type
_entity_poly.pdbx_seq_one_letter_code
_entity_poly.pdbx_strand_id
1 'polypeptide(L)'
;MLDEAEKMYQRALQGKEKAWGTDHTSTLGTVTNFGLLYKSQGKLDEAEKMYRRALQGYEKTLGLENVARCQPALTTIRNLGDLLAAQGHLDEARE
;
A
#
# COMPACT_ATOMS: atom_id res chain seq x y z
N MET A 1 8.21 10.66 15.34
CA MET A 1 8.03 9.19 15.21
C MET A 1 7.52 8.84 13.81
N LEU A 2 6.32 9.27 13.38
CA LEU A 2 5.77 8.91 12.06
C LEU A 2 6.50 9.59 10.88
N ASP A 3 6.96 10.84 11.04
CA ASP A 3 7.75 11.52 9.99
C ASP A 3 9.13 10.90 9.75
N GLU A 4 9.72 10.31 10.78
CA GLU A 4 10.99 9.60 10.67
C GLU A 4 10.79 8.25 9.97
N ALA A 5 9.71 7.53 10.29
CA ALA A 5 9.31 6.33 9.58
C ALA A 5 9.07 6.62 8.08
N GLU A 6 8.45 7.76 7.75
CA GLU A 6 8.24 8.19 6.36
C GLU A 6 9.57 8.34 5.62
N LYS A 7 10.53 9.05 6.22
CA LYS A 7 11.88 9.23 5.65
C LYS A 7 12.60 7.90 5.44
N MET A 8 12.48 6.97 6.40
CA MET A 8 13.09 5.64 6.28
C MET A 8 12.46 4.83 5.14
N TYR A 9 11.13 4.84 5.02
CA TYR A 9 10.46 4.17 3.91
C TYR A 9 10.76 4.82 2.56
N GLN A 10 10.92 6.15 2.49
CA GLN A 10 11.32 6.85 1.26
C GLN A 10 12.70 6.39 0.80
N ARG A 11 13.67 6.33 1.73
CA ARG A 11 15.02 5.84 1.43
C ARG A 11 15.00 4.37 0.99
N ALA A 12 14.21 3.53 1.65
CA ALA A 12 14.08 2.11 1.28
C ALA A 12 13.44 1.95 -0.11
N LEU A 13 12.41 2.75 -0.42
CA LEU A 13 11.72 2.70 -1.70
C LEU A 13 12.66 3.09 -2.84
N GLN A 14 13.37 4.21 -2.71
CA GLN A 14 14.35 4.66 -3.72
C GLN A 14 15.44 3.60 -3.97
N GLY A 15 15.95 2.98 -2.91
CA GLY A 15 16.97 1.92 -3.02
C GLY A 15 16.45 0.69 -3.76
N LYS A 16 15.23 0.23 -3.43
CA LYS A 16 14.62 -0.94 -4.06
C LYS A 16 14.19 -0.67 -5.50
N GLU A 17 13.65 0.51 -5.80
CA GLU A 17 13.33 0.93 -7.17
C GLU A 17 14.59 0.94 -8.04
N LYS A 18 15.72 1.44 -7.51
CA LYS A 18 17.00 1.42 -8.23
C LYS A 18 17.56 0.01 -8.41
N ALA A 19 17.44 -0.86 -7.42
CA ALA A 19 18.01 -2.20 -7.46
C ALA A 19 17.19 -3.20 -8.28
N TRP A 20 15.85 -3.12 -8.21
CA TRP A 20 14.95 -4.16 -8.71
C TRP A 20 13.81 -3.63 -9.59
N GLY A 21 13.64 -2.31 -9.68
CA GLY A 21 12.53 -1.68 -10.40
C GLY A 21 11.30 -1.43 -9.54
N THR A 22 10.36 -0.65 -10.10
CA THR A 22 9.15 -0.17 -9.42
C THR A 22 8.16 -1.29 -9.09
N ASP A 23 8.11 -2.32 -9.94
CA ASP A 23 7.08 -3.36 -9.89
C ASP A 23 7.58 -4.64 -9.19
N HIS A 24 8.82 -4.63 -8.68
CA HIS A 24 9.36 -5.75 -7.94
C HIS A 24 8.59 -5.95 -6.61
N THR A 25 8.32 -7.19 -6.24
CA THR A 25 7.47 -7.54 -5.09
C THR A 25 7.92 -6.91 -3.77
N SER A 26 9.23 -6.77 -3.56
CA SER A 26 9.79 -6.10 -2.37
C SER A 26 9.68 -4.57 -2.41
N THR A 27 9.73 -3.98 -3.62
CA THR A 27 9.46 -2.55 -3.83
C THR A 27 8.00 -2.26 -3.50
N LEU A 28 7.09 -3.05 -4.06
CA LEU A 28 5.64 -2.96 -3.81
C LEU A 28 5.29 -3.16 -2.33
N GLY A 29 5.97 -4.07 -1.62
CA GLY A 29 5.77 -4.23 -0.18
C GLY A 29 6.14 -2.98 0.62
N THR A 30 7.09 -2.18 0.12
CA THR A 30 7.44 -0.88 0.73
C THR A 30 6.34 0.14 0.49
N VAL A 31 5.74 0.13 -0.71
CA VAL A 31 4.57 0.97 -1.03
C VAL A 31 3.38 0.61 -0.14
N THR A 32 3.13 -0.67 0.12
CA THR A 32 2.10 -1.11 1.08
C THR A 32 2.36 -0.56 2.49
N ASN A 33 3.61 -0.51 2.93
CA ASN A 33 3.97 0.05 4.24
C ASN A 33 3.75 1.56 4.32
N PHE A 34 3.91 2.31 3.21
CA PHE A 34 3.47 3.71 3.16
C PHE A 34 1.97 3.84 3.35
N GLY A 35 1.18 2.95 2.75
CA GLY A 35 -0.26 2.94 2.96
C GLY A 35 -0.64 2.75 4.44
N LEU A 36 0.04 1.84 5.13
CA LEU A 36 -0.15 1.62 6.57
C LEU A 36 0.26 2.85 7.39
N LEU A 37 1.38 3.47 7.05
CA LEU A 37 1.86 4.67 7.72
C LEU A 37 0.85 5.81 7.57
N TYR A 38 0.37 6.09 6.35
CA TYR A 38 -0.61 7.15 6.12
C TYR A 38 -1.96 6.86 6.78
N LYS A 39 -2.42 5.60 6.78
CA LYS A 39 -3.61 5.19 7.54
C LYS A 39 -3.45 5.51 9.03
N SER A 40 -2.28 5.23 9.62
CA SER A 40 -2.01 5.55 11.04
C SER A 40 -1.96 7.05 11.34
N GLN A 41 -1.70 7.88 10.33
CA GLN A 41 -1.72 9.34 10.41
C GLN A 41 -3.12 9.94 10.16
N GLY A 42 -4.14 9.13 9.86
CA GLY A 42 -5.46 9.60 9.44
C GLY A 42 -5.53 10.13 8.00
N LYS A 43 -4.43 9.99 7.24
CA LYS A 43 -4.33 10.39 5.83
C LYS A 43 -4.89 9.29 4.93
N LEU A 44 -6.21 9.13 4.95
CA LEU A 44 -6.88 7.99 4.31
C LEU A 44 -6.73 8.00 2.79
N ASP A 45 -6.81 9.16 2.15
CA ASP A 45 -6.67 9.27 0.68
C ASP A 45 -5.25 8.92 0.21
N GLU A 46 -4.22 9.35 0.94
CA GLU A 46 -2.83 8.97 0.68
C GLU A 46 -2.63 7.47 0.91
N ALA A 47 -3.24 6.91 1.95
CA ALA A 47 -3.19 5.47 2.21
C ALA A 47 -3.79 4.67 1.06
N GLU A 48 -4.96 5.09 0.56
CA GLU A 48 -5.64 4.45 -0.57
C GLU A 48 -4.78 4.47 -1.83
N LYS A 49 -4.20 5.63 -2.16
CA LYS A 49 -3.30 5.79 -3.31
C LYS A 49 -2.13 4.80 -3.23
N MET A 50 -1.54 4.63 -2.05
CA MET A 50 -0.43 3.69 -1.87
C MET A 50 -0.85 2.24 -2.03
N TYR A 51 -1.96 1.82 -1.40
CA TYR A 51 -2.44 0.44 -1.55
C TYR A 51 -2.85 0.12 -2.99
N ARG A 52 -3.53 1.05 -3.69
CA ARG A 52 -3.88 0.86 -5.11
C ARG A 52 -2.65 0.74 -6.00
N ARG A 53 -1.64 1.60 -5.79
CA ARG A 53 -0.35 1.52 -6.51
C ARG A 53 0.32 0.16 -6.29
N ALA A 54 0.39 -0.31 -5.04
CA ALA A 54 1.00 -1.60 -4.71
C ALA A 54 0.23 -2.78 -5.34
N LEU A 55 -1.11 -2.77 -5.26
CA LEU A 55 -1.96 -3.81 -5.84
C LEU A 55 -1.80 -3.90 -7.36
N GLN A 56 -1.88 -2.77 -8.07
CA GLN A 56 -1.67 -2.73 -9.52
C GLN A 56 -0.30 -3.28 -9.93
N GLY A 57 0.74 -2.96 -9.15
CA GLY A 57 2.08 -3.53 -9.37
C GLY A 57 2.11 -5.05 -9.16
N TYR A 58 1.46 -5.56 -8.11
CA TYR A 58 1.39 -7.01 -7.87
C TYR A 58 0.64 -7.74 -8.98
N GLU A 59 -0.47 -7.16 -9.46
CA GLU A 59 -1.25 -7.68 -10.59
C GLU A 59 -0.41 -7.75 -11.87
N LYS A 60 0.36 -6.70 -12.15
CA LYS A 60 1.26 -6.64 -13.31
C LYS A 60 2.40 -7.66 -13.21
N THR A 61 3.02 -7.81 -12.04
CA THR A 61 4.21 -8.65 -11.87
C THR A 61 3.88 -10.13 -11.72
N LEU A 62 2.75 -10.48 -11.10
CA LEU A 62 2.40 -11.87 -10.79
C LEU A 62 1.31 -12.43 -11.71
N GLY A 63 0.50 -11.56 -12.32
CA GLY A 63 -0.75 -11.93 -12.98
C GLY A 63 -1.89 -12.13 -11.98
N LEU A 64 -3.12 -11.82 -12.41
CA LEU A 64 -4.33 -11.81 -11.56
C LEU A 64 -4.54 -13.12 -10.77
N GLU A 65 -4.26 -14.27 -11.38
CA GLU A 65 -4.43 -15.58 -10.72
C GLU A 65 -3.47 -15.76 -9.53
N ASN A 66 -2.25 -15.23 -9.62
CA ASN A 66 -1.21 -15.46 -8.62
C ASN A 66 -1.17 -14.38 -7.53
N VAL A 67 -1.79 -13.21 -7.76
CA VAL A 67 -1.94 -12.17 -6.74
C VAL A 67 -2.61 -12.72 -5.48
N ALA A 68 -3.66 -13.53 -5.64
CA ALA A 68 -4.37 -14.14 -4.52
C ALA A 68 -3.56 -15.22 -3.78
N ARG A 69 -2.42 -15.66 -4.33
CA ARG A 69 -1.50 -16.64 -3.70
C ARG A 69 -0.27 -15.96 -3.08
N CYS A 70 -0.11 -14.65 -3.26
CA CYS A 70 1.04 -13.90 -2.79
C CYS A 70 0.72 -13.20 -1.46
N GLN A 71 1.41 -13.59 -0.37
CA GLN A 71 1.14 -13.04 0.96
C GLN A 71 1.26 -11.50 1.03
N PRO A 72 2.29 -10.86 0.45
CA PRO A 72 2.36 -9.39 0.40
C PRO A 72 1.19 -8.74 -0.33
N ALA A 73 0.72 -9.36 -1.42
CA ALA A 73 -0.42 -8.84 -2.18
C ALA A 73 -1.74 -9.01 -1.39
N LEU A 74 -1.96 -10.15 -0.74
CA LEU A 74 -3.09 -10.37 0.16
C LEU A 74 -3.15 -9.36 1.31
N THR A 75 -1.99 -9.02 1.88
CA THR A 75 -1.89 -7.96 2.90
C THR A 75 -2.36 -6.62 2.36
N THR A 76 -1.95 -6.27 1.14
CA THR A 76 -2.35 -5.04 0.47
C THR A 76 -3.87 -5.00 0.21
N ILE A 77 -4.43 -6.11 -0.30
CA ILE A 77 -5.87 -6.25 -0.56
C ILE A 77 -6.67 -6.07 0.73
N ARG A 78 -6.30 -6.78 1.80
CA ARG A 78 -6.97 -6.66 3.10
C ARG A 78 -6.93 -5.22 3.62
N ASN A 79 -5.74 -4.61 3.61
CA ASN A 79 -5.59 -3.26 4.14
C ASN A 79 -6.39 -2.21 3.34
N LEU A 80 -6.49 -2.38 2.02
CA LEU A 80 -7.34 -1.55 1.16
C LEU A 80 -8.82 -1.77 1.47
N GLY A 81 -9.26 -3.02 1.64
CA GLY A 81 -10.63 -3.34 2.05
C GLY A 81 -11.01 -2.70 3.39
N ASP A 82 -10.16 -2.84 4.40
CA ASP A 82 -10.36 -2.22 5.72
C ASP A 82 -10.43 -0.69 5.64
N LEU A 83 -9.66 -0.08 4.74
CA LEU A 83 -9.65 1.37 4.53
C LEU A 83 -10.96 1.84 3.89
N LEU A 84 -11.40 1.17 2.83
CA LEU A 84 -12.64 1.49 2.11
C LEU A 84 -13.87 1.30 3.00
N ALA A 85 -13.90 0.24 3.82
CA ALA A 85 -14.97 0.03 4.80
C ALA A 85 -15.03 1.17 5.83
N ALA A 86 -13.87 1.63 6.30
CA ALA A 86 -13.80 2.76 7.22
C ALA A 86 -14.23 4.09 6.56
N GLN A 87 -13.87 4.33 5.29
CA GLN A 87 -14.32 5.50 4.54
C GLN A 87 -15.84 5.48 4.30
N GLY A 88 -16.41 4.33 3.91
CA GLY A 88 -17.86 4.19 3.73
C GLY A 88 -18.66 4.50 5.00
N HIS A 89 -18.21 4.02 6.17
CA HIS A 89 -18.84 4.37 7.44
C HIS A 89 -18.70 5.86 7.81
N LEU A 90 -17.64 6.54 7.36
CA LEU A 90 -17.48 7.98 7.57
C LEU A 90 -18.40 8.79 6.66
N ASP A 91 -18.66 8.31 5.45
CA ASP A 91 -19.60 8.93 4.52
C ASP A 91 -21.04 8.73 5.00
N GLU A 92 -21.40 7.53 5.49
CA GLU A 92 -22.70 7.26 6.13
C GLU A 92 -22.94 8.10 7.40
N ALA A 93 -21.89 8.36 8.20
CA ALA A 93 -22.02 9.17 9.42
C ALA A 93 -22.16 10.68 9.16
N ARG A 94 -22.04 11.13 7.90
CA ARG A 94 -22.11 12.55 7.49
C ARG A 94 -23.45 12.94 6.85
N GLU A 95 -24.35 11.98 6.61
CA GLU A 95 -25.75 12.22 6.21
C GLU A 95 -26.69 12.23 7.42
#